data_AF-A0AAD9DYY7-F1
#
_entry.id   AF-A0AAD9DYY7-F1
#
_cell.length_a   1.000
_cell.length_b   1.000
_cell.length_c   1.000
_cell.angle_alpha   90.00
_cell.angle_beta   90.00
_cell.angle_gamma   90.00
#
_symmetry.space_group_name_H-M   'P 1'
#
loop_
_entity.id
_entity.type
_entity.pdbx_description
1 polymer ?
#
loop_
_entity_poly.entity_id
_entity_poly.type
_entity_poly.pdbx_seq_one_letter_code
_entity_poly.pdbx_strand_id
1 'polypeptide(L)'
;MLSMSNHFFSVSQDSLWFGAVVEYGEEEREYWSFTIISRAFLPALVPPKIPDGEKVDFDADVLVPFEQDIHRKRMEKDLTELQSLIEAHFESRKKEEEELIALTSRIEKRRSERAEQQRIRAEKEKERQNKLAEEKVRKEEEEAKKKADDDAKKKKVLTTLQFTGYMQKTDKRGGSKKPTEREKKRRILSERRKELNIDHLDAEKLREKANELWKWMYQLEAEKFELQYTHMHQKYEVTVLRNRVSDHQKK
;
A
#
# COMPACT_ATOMS: atom_id res chain seq x y z
N MET A 1 27.89 -47.71 -7.87
CA MET A 1 29.36 -47.55 -7.88
C MET A 1 29.71 -46.48 -8.91
N LEU A 2 30.67 -45.62 -8.55
CA LEU A 2 31.33 -44.55 -9.34
C LEU A 2 30.45 -43.31 -9.58
N SER A 3 30.62 -42.17 -8.88
CA SER A 3 31.82 -41.36 -8.58
C SER A 3 32.48 -40.84 -9.87
N MET A 4 32.15 -39.63 -10.34
CA MET A 4 32.69 -38.29 -9.99
C MET A 4 33.84 -37.82 -10.91
N SER A 5 33.72 -36.55 -11.33
CA SER A 5 34.78 -35.53 -11.56
C SER A 5 35.43 -35.35 -12.94
N ASN A 6 35.16 -34.21 -13.61
CA ASN A 6 36.00 -32.97 -13.65
C ASN A 6 35.39 -31.96 -14.67
N HIS A 7 34.93 -30.76 -14.28
CA HIS A 7 35.63 -29.45 -14.27
C HIS A 7 36.33 -29.04 -15.59
N PHE A 8 35.84 -28.04 -16.34
CA PHE A 8 36.12 -26.57 -16.22
C PHE A 8 35.77 -25.78 -17.53
N PHE A 9 35.20 -24.58 -17.36
CA PHE A 9 35.17 -23.35 -18.22
C PHE A 9 34.69 -23.36 -19.69
N SER A 10 33.63 -22.60 -20.01
CA SER A 10 33.72 -21.23 -20.57
C SER A 10 32.36 -20.66 -20.97
N VAL A 11 32.15 -19.41 -20.52
CA VAL A 11 31.14 -18.37 -20.74
C VAL A 11 30.52 -18.30 -22.16
N SER A 12 29.19 -18.15 -22.23
CA SER A 12 28.55 -17.10 -23.05
C SER A 12 27.10 -16.84 -22.62
N GLN A 13 26.74 -15.56 -22.65
CA GLN A 13 25.57 -14.90 -22.08
C GLN A 13 24.24 -15.29 -22.76
N ASP A 14 23.17 -15.39 -21.96
CA ASP A 14 21.93 -14.60 -22.10
C ASP A 14 20.74 -15.34 -21.48
N SER A 15 20.39 -15.01 -20.24
CA SER A 15 19.05 -15.29 -19.70
C SER A 15 18.72 -14.39 -18.51
N LEU A 16 17.57 -13.72 -18.64
CA LEU A 16 16.58 -13.54 -17.58
C LEU A 16 16.95 -12.60 -16.42
N TRP A 17 16.58 -11.34 -16.64
CA TRP A 17 16.18 -10.40 -15.62
C TRP A 17 14.91 -10.87 -14.90
N PHE A 18 15.03 -11.21 -13.60
CA PHE A 18 13.99 -11.00 -12.60
C PHE A 18 14.68 -10.73 -11.25
N GLY A 19 14.54 -9.51 -10.74
CA GLY A 19 15.04 -9.12 -9.43
C GLY A 19 14.38 -7.82 -9.01
N ALA A 20 13.42 -7.91 -8.09
CA ALA A 20 12.81 -6.77 -7.43
C ALA A 20 13.77 -6.25 -6.35
N VAL A 21 14.07 -4.96 -6.37
CA VAL A 21 14.58 -4.19 -5.22
C VAL A 21 13.87 -2.84 -5.21
N VAL A 22 13.24 -2.56 -4.07
CA VAL A 22 12.77 -1.23 -3.68
C VAL A 22 14.00 -0.44 -3.26
N GLU A 23 14.28 0.67 -3.93
CA GLU A 23 15.35 1.59 -3.55
C GLU A 23 14.83 3.04 -3.59
N TYR A 24 15.10 3.75 -2.50
CA TYR A 24 14.78 5.15 -2.26
C TYR A 24 15.65 6.06 -3.14
N GLY A 25 15.03 7.06 -3.77
CA GLY A 25 15.63 8.37 -4.08
C GLY A 25 16.74 8.44 -5.14
N GLU A 26 16.46 9.12 -6.25
CA GLU A 26 17.34 10.05 -6.99
C GLU A 26 16.83 10.18 -8.44
N GLU A 27 15.99 11.16 -8.72
CA GLU A 27 15.63 11.53 -10.10
C GLU A 27 15.51 13.05 -10.22
N GLU A 28 16.62 13.75 -10.03
CA GLU A 28 16.82 15.11 -10.55
C GLU A 28 18.29 15.32 -10.95
N ARG A 29 18.70 14.73 -12.08
CA ARG A 29 19.91 15.16 -12.80
C ARG A 29 19.80 14.86 -14.29
N GLU A 30 18.86 15.51 -14.99
CA GLU A 30 18.98 15.56 -16.45
C GLU A 30 18.27 16.77 -17.07
N TYR A 31 18.63 18.00 -16.64
CA TYR A 31 18.25 19.23 -17.36
C TYR A 31 19.33 20.33 -17.20
N TRP A 32 20.59 20.02 -17.48
CA TRP A 32 21.66 21.04 -17.61
C TRP A 32 22.70 20.66 -18.68
N SER A 33 22.25 20.32 -19.88
CA SER A 33 23.14 19.97 -21.00
C SER A 33 22.70 20.56 -22.34
N PHE A 34 22.23 21.81 -22.36
CA PHE A 34 22.10 22.52 -23.64
C PHE A 34 22.16 24.05 -23.52
N THR A 35 23.38 24.61 -23.40
CA THR A 35 23.87 25.79 -24.15
C THR A 35 25.23 26.27 -23.62
N ILE A 36 26.32 25.69 -24.13
CA ILE A 36 27.62 26.36 -24.13
C ILE A 36 27.55 27.42 -25.23
N ILE A 37 27.18 28.65 -24.86
CA ILE A 37 27.21 29.81 -25.75
C ILE A 37 28.65 30.34 -25.77
N SER A 38 29.23 30.33 -26.96
CA SER A 38 30.55 30.86 -27.31
C SER A 38 30.78 32.27 -26.75
N ARG A 39 31.82 32.42 -25.94
CA ARG A 39 32.30 33.71 -25.44
C ARG A 39 32.93 34.50 -26.59
N ALA A 40 32.15 35.38 -27.20
CA ALA A 40 32.65 36.34 -28.18
C ALA A 40 33.60 37.36 -27.52
N PHE A 41 34.67 37.65 -28.24
CA PHE A 41 35.77 38.54 -27.92
C PHE A 41 35.25 39.99 -27.74
N LEU A 42 35.36 40.56 -26.54
CA LEU A 42 35.12 41.99 -26.31
C LEU A 42 36.44 42.76 -26.54
N PRO A 43 36.47 43.84 -27.35
CA PRO A 43 37.65 44.68 -27.46
C PRO A 43 37.86 45.46 -26.15
N ALA A 44 39.11 45.58 -25.72
CA ALA A 44 39.47 46.33 -24.53
C ALA A 44 39.10 47.82 -24.68
N LEU A 45 38.13 48.30 -23.89
CA LEU A 45 37.89 49.73 -23.73
C LEU A 45 39.04 50.34 -22.92
N VAL A 46 39.88 51.11 -23.60
CA VAL A 46 40.87 52.01 -22.98
C VAL A 46 40.11 53.16 -22.31
N PRO A 47 40.40 53.51 -21.04
CA PRO A 47 39.77 54.65 -20.38
C PRO A 47 40.15 55.96 -21.09
N PRO A 48 39.18 56.82 -21.44
CA PRO A 48 39.46 58.11 -22.08
C PRO A 48 40.24 59.01 -21.12
N LYS A 49 41.34 59.60 -21.63
CA LYS A 49 42.18 60.55 -20.91
C LYS A 49 41.37 61.80 -20.54
N ILE A 50 41.38 62.12 -19.25
CA ILE A 50 40.87 63.38 -18.70
C ILE A 50 41.83 64.49 -19.15
N PRO A 51 41.35 65.59 -19.78
CA PRO A 51 42.21 66.73 -20.10
C PRO A 51 42.65 67.43 -18.81
N ASP A 52 43.94 67.71 -18.73
CA ASP A 52 44.61 68.44 -17.65
C ASP A 52 43.94 69.79 -17.39
N GLY A 53 43.83 70.12 -16.11
CA GLY A 53 43.12 71.28 -15.60
C GLY A 53 43.59 72.60 -16.21
N GLU A 54 42.67 73.25 -16.92
CA GLU A 54 42.67 74.69 -17.08
C GLU A 54 41.89 75.28 -15.90
N LYS A 55 42.61 75.93 -14.99
CA LYS A 55 42.02 76.74 -13.92
C LYS A 55 41.31 77.92 -14.57
N VAL A 56 40.01 77.77 -14.73
CA VAL A 56 39.07 78.88 -14.89
C VAL A 56 38.43 79.11 -13.53
N ASP A 57 38.81 80.21 -12.89
CA ASP A 57 38.24 80.67 -11.63
C ASP A 57 36.74 80.93 -11.83
N PHE A 58 35.91 79.94 -11.49
CA PHE A 58 34.49 80.13 -11.27
C PHE A 58 34.29 80.24 -9.77
N ASP A 59 33.77 81.38 -9.33
CA ASP A 59 33.53 81.75 -7.94
C ASP A 59 32.95 80.57 -7.13
N ALA A 60 33.68 80.18 -6.09
CA ALA A 60 33.50 78.96 -5.31
C ALA A 60 32.25 78.93 -4.40
N ASP A 61 31.30 79.85 -4.58
CA ASP A 61 30.07 79.94 -3.78
C ASP A 61 28.82 79.36 -4.49
N VAL A 62 28.94 78.90 -5.74
CA VAL A 62 27.82 78.34 -6.55
C VAL A 62 28.02 76.86 -6.92
N LEU A 63 29.17 76.25 -6.62
CA LEU A 63 29.52 74.89 -7.10
C LEU A 63 29.16 73.74 -6.13
N VAL A 64 29.04 74.02 -4.83
CA VAL A 64 28.66 73.01 -3.81
C VAL A 64 27.23 72.45 -4.01
N PRO A 65 26.23 73.24 -4.50
CA PRO A 65 24.90 72.70 -4.81
C PRO A 65 24.87 71.72 -6.00
N PHE A 66 25.76 71.85 -6.98
CA PHE A 66 25.68 71.08 -8.24
C PHE A 66 26.15 69.63 -8.10
N GLU A 67 27.22 69.37 -7.33
CA GLU A 67 27.70 68.00 -7.09
C GLU A 67 26.77 67.22 -6.14
N GLN A 68 26.23 67.87 -5.10
CA GLN A 68 25.22 67.26 -4.23
C GLN A 68 23.93 66.93 -5.00
N ASP A 69 23.55 67.77 -5.98
CA ASP A 69 22.42 67.53 -6.86
C ASP A 69 22.63 66.31 -7.77
N ILE A 70 23.85 66.08 -8.28
CA ILE A 70 24.16 64.92 -9.12
C ILE A 70 24.14 63.63 -8.29
N HIS A 71 24.73 63.64 -7.09
CA HIS A 71 24.71 62.48 -6.20
C HIS A 71 23.29 62.13 -5.73
N ARG A 72 22.49 63.13 -5.37
CA ARG A 72 21.08 62.95 -4.99
C ARG A 72 20.24 62.39 -6.15
N LYS A 73 20.35 62.96 -7.35
CA LYS A 73 19.65 62.47 -8.55
C LYS A 73 20.07 61.04 -8.92
N ARG A 74 21.33 60.67 -8.69
CA ARG A 74 21.79 59.29 -8.87
C ARG A 74 21.14 58.35 -7.86
N MET A 75 21.15 58.69 -6.57
CA MET A 75 20.51 57.88 -5.54
C MET A 75 18.99 57.75 -5.75
N GLU A 76 18.31 58.82 -6.18
CA GLU A 76 16.88 58.79 -6.52
C GLU A 76 16.60 57.88 -7.73
N LYS A 77 17.47 57.92 -8.76
CA LYS A 77 17.35 57.03 -9.92
C LYS A 77 17.58 55.57 -9.52
N ASP A 78 18.64 55.29 -8.78
CA ASP A 78 18.97 53.92 -8.38
C ASP A 78 17.87 53.34 -7.47
N LEU A 79 17.26 54.17 -6.62
CA LEU A 79 16.15 53.76 -5.75
C LEU A 79 14.86 53.50 -6.53
N THR A 80 14.55 54.31 -7.55
CA THR A 80 13.37 54.10 -8.41
C THR A 80 13.56 52.91 -9.35
N GLU A 81 14.76 52.70 -9.89
CA GLU A 81 15.12 51.52 -10.68
C GLU A 81 15.03 50.24 -9.83
N LEU A 82 15.54 50.27 -8.60
CA LEU A 82 15.43 49.14 -7.67
C LEU A 82 13.96 48.83 -7.34
N GLN A 83 13.13 49.84 -7.08
CA GLN A 83 11.69 49.65 -6.84
C GLN A 83 11.00 49.04 -8.06
N SER A 84 11.31 49.52 -9.27
CA SER A 84 10.75 48.99 -10.51
C SER A 84 11.16 47.54 -10.76
N LEU A 85 12.43 47.18 -10.51
CA LEU A 85 12.91 45.80 -10.62
C LEU A 85 12.24 44.86 -9.62
N ILE A 86 12.05 45.33 -8.39
CA ILE A 86 11.34 44.58 -7.34
C ILE A 86 9.90 44.31 -7.78
N GLU A 87 9.17 45.35 -8.21
CA GLU A 87 7.77 45.22 -8.64
C GLU A 87 7.65 44.32 -9.87
N ALA A 88 8.50 44.50 -10.88
CA ALA A 88 8.53 43.65 -12.07
C ALA A 88 8.80 42.18 -11.73
N HIS A 89 9.73 41.90 -10.80
CA HIS A 89 10.02 40.53 -10.37
C HIS A 89 8.81 39.89 -9.67
N PHE A 90 8.17 40.60 -8.73
CA PHE A 90 6.99 40.09 -8.04
C PHE A 90 5.81 39.89 -8.97
N GLU A 91 5.56 40.81 -9.90
CA GLU A 91 4.51 40.66 -10.91
C GLU A 91 4.76 39.48 -11.85
N SER A 92 6.00 39.32 -12.34
CA SER A 92 6.35 38.18 -13.21
C SER A 92 6.13 36.86 -12.48
N ARG A 93 6.67 36.74 -11.27
CA ARG A 93 6.51 35.55 -10.42
C ARG A 93 5.06 35.24 -10.11
N LYS A 94 4.26 36.25 -9.78
CA LYS A 94 2.84 36.07 -9.50
C LYS A 94 2.07 35.57 -10.72
N LYS A 95 2.31 36.15 -11.90
CA LYS A 95 1.68 35.71 -13.16
C LYS A 95 2.08 34.26 -13.49
N GLU A 96 3.36 33.93 -13.38
CA GLU A 96 3.85 32.56 -13.58
C GLU A 96 3.24 31.55 -12.59
N GLU A 97 3.14 31.93 -11.31
CA GLU A 97 2.53 31.07 -10.28
C GLU A 97 1.04 30.84 -10.55
N GLU A 98 0.29 31.89 -10.93
CA GLU A 98 -1.12 31.78 -11.29
C GLU A 98 -1.32 30.85 -12.51
N GLU A 99 -0.46 30.95 -13.53
CA GLU A 99 -0.47 30.07 -14.70
C GLU A 99 -0.15 28.63 -14.35
N LEU A 100 0.87 28.40 -13.51
CA LEU A 100 1.24 27.06 -13.03
C LEU A 100 0.13 26.42 -12.19
N ILE A 101 -0.52 27.20 -11.32
CA ILE A 101 -1.66 26.73 -10.52
C ILE A 101 -2.84 26.38 -11.43
N ALA A 102 -3.15 27.21 -12.43
CA ALA A 102 -4.23 26.94 -13.37
C ALA A 102 -3.95 25.67 -14.21
N LEU A 103 -2.71 25.49 -14.68
CA LEU A 103 -2.29 24.32 -15.42
C LEU A 103 -2.35 23.05 -14.56
N THR A 104 -1.82 23.10 -13.34
CA THR A 104 -1.84 22.00 -12.38
C THR A 104 -3.28 21.61 -12.04
N SER A 105 -4.14 22.60 -11.76
CA SER A 105 -5.57 22.37 -11.51
C SER A 105 -6.26 21.65 -12.68
N ARG A 106 -5.92 22.02 -13.93
CA ARG A 106 -6.46 21.36 -15.13
C ARG A 106 -5.91 19.95 -15.34
N ILE A 107 -4.65 19.70 -14.97
CA ILE A 107 -4.06 18.35 -15.01
C ILE A 107 -4.74 17.47 -13.96
N GLU A 108 -4.92 17.98 -12.75
CA GLU A 108 -5.53 17.26 -11.65
C GLU A 108 -6.99 16.91 -11.96
N LYS A 109 -7.75 17.85 -12.52
CA LYS A 109 -9.10 17.58 -13.03
C LYS A 109 -9.13 16.46 -14.08
N ARG A 110 -8.20 16.48 -15.05
CA ARG A 110 -8.10 15.41 -16.06
C ARG A 110 -7.65 14.07 -15.49
N ARG A 111 -6.88 14.07 -14.40
CA ARG A 111 -6.47 12.85 -13.68
C ARG A 111 -7.65 12.26 -12.92
N SER A 112 -8.39 13.08 -12.18
CA SER A 112 -9.58 12.64 -11.44
C SER A 112 -10.68 12.14 -12.38
N GLU A 113 -10.92 12.81 -13.50
CA GLU A 113 -11.86 12.34 -14.54
C GLU A 113 -11.46 10.97 -15.11
N ARG A 114 -10.18 10.74 -15.39
CA ARG A 114 -9.69 9.43 -15.86
C ARG A 114 -9.82 8.35 -14.79
N ALA A 115 -9.49 8.66 -13.55
CA ALA A 115 -9.64 7.75 -12.42
C ALA A 115 -11.12 7.35 -12.24
N GLU A 116 -12.04 8.32 -12.35
CA GLU A 116 -13.47 8.07 -12.26
C GLU A 116 -13.99 7.23 -13.43
N GLN A 117 -13.56 7.51 -14.66
CA GLN A 117 -13.88 6.67 -15.82
C GLN A 117 -13.38 5.23 -15.63
N GLN A 118 -12.19 5.04 -15.06
CA GLN A 118 -11.65 3.72 -14.78
C GLN A 118 -12.45 3.00 -13.70
N ARG A 119 -12.88 3.73 -12.65
CA ARG A 119 -13.76 3.20 -11.60
C ARG A 119 -15.09 2.73 -12.15
N ILE A 120 -15.75 3.54 -12.99
CA ILE A 120 -17.03 3.19 -13.63
C ILE A 120 -16.86 1.98 -14.56
N ARG A 121 -15.77 1.90 -15.34
CA ARG A 121 -15.50 0.73 -16.18
C ARG A 121 -15.28 -0.54 -15.35
N ALA A 122 -14.50 -0.46 -14.27
CA ALA A 122 -14.26 -1.57 -13.36
C ALA A 122 -15.55 -2.04 -12.66
N GLU A 123 -16.41 -1.11 -12.24
CA GLU A 123 -17.71 -1.42 -11.63
C GLU A 123 -18.66 -2.11 -12.62
N LYS A 124 -18.78 -1.59 -13.86
CA LYS A 124 -19.58 -2.23 -14.92
C LYS A 124 -19.06 -3.61 -15.33
N GLU A 125 -17.74 -3.80 -15.32
CA GLU A 125 -17.15 -5.13 -15.54
C GLU A 125 -17.47 -6.09 -14.39
N LYS A 126 -17.30 -5.63 -13.15
CA LYS A 126 -17.65 -6.41 -11.95
C LYS A 126 -19.13 -6.78 -11.93
N GLU A 127 -20.03 -5.89 -12.32
CA GLU A 127 -21.46 -6.16 -12.42
C GLU A 127 -21.77 -7.24 -13.48
N ARG A 128 -21.11 -7.18 -14.65
CA ARG A 128 -21.24 -8.21 -15.69
C ARG A 128 -20.74 -9.57 -15.22
N GLN A 129 -19.58 -9.61 -14.58
CA GLN A 129 -19.03 -10.84 -14.00
C GLN A 129 -19.96 -11.41 -12.91
N ASN A 130 -20.52 -10.54 -12.08
CA ASN A 130 -21.49 -10.95 -11.05
C ASN A 130 -22.78 -11.50 -11.66
N LYS A 131 -23.33 -10.88 -12.71
CA LYS A 131 -24.52 -11.38 -13.43
C LYS A 131 -24.27 -12.75 -14.06
N LEU A 132 -23.11 -12.95 -14.68
CA LEU A 132 -22.72 -14.26 -15.22
C LEU A 132 -22.52 -15.30 -14.13
N ALA A 133 -21.93 -14.93 -12.99
CA ALA A 133 -21.77 -15.82 -11.85
C ALA A 133 -23.13 -16.18 -11.24
N GLU A 134 -24.05 -15.22 -11.11
CA GLU A 134 -25.40 -15.44 -10.57
C GLU A 134 -26.26 -16.28 -11.52
N GLU A 135 -26.19 -16.06 -12.84
CA GLU A 135 -26.88 -16.90 -13.82
C GLU A 135 -26.32 -18.33 -13.84
N LYS A 136 -24.99 -18.48 -13.71
CA LYS A 136 -24.34 -19.77 -13.57
C LYS A 136 -24.77 -20.48 -12.29
N VAL A 137 -24.86 -19.76 -11.16
CA VAL A 137 -25.35 -20.30 -9.89
C VAL A 137 -26.82 -20.69 -10.00
N ARG A 138 -27.68 -19.88 -10.63
CA ARG A 138 -29.10 -20.22 -10.85
C ARG A 138 -29.27 -21.45 -11.73
N LYS A 139 -28.45 -21.58 -12.79
CA LYS A 139 -28.44 -22.75 -13.66
C LYS A 139 -27.93 -24.00 -12.93
N GLU A 140 -26.89 -23.85 -12.11
CA GLU A 140 -26.36 -24.93 -11.25
C GLU A 140 -27.39 -25.36 -10.18
N GLU A 141 -28.18 -24.43 -9.64
CA GLU A 141 -29.28 -24.70 -8.71
C GLU A 141 -30.45 -25.43 -9.39
N GLU A 142 -30.83 -25.03 -10.61
CA GLU A 142 -31.86 -25.71 -11.40
C GLU A 142 -31.43 -27.11 -11.86
N GLU A 143 -30.18 -27.27 -12.30
CA GLU A 143 -29.60 -28.58 -12.64
C GLU A 143 -29.44 -29.46 -11.39
N ALA A 144 -29.08 -28.90 -10.24
CA ALA A 144 -29.04 -29.62 -8.97
C ALA A 144 -30.44 -30.06 -8.52
N LYS A 145 -31.46 -29.23 -8.70
CA LYS A 145 -32.86 -29.57 -8.40
C LYS A 145 -33.39 -30.66 -9.32
N LYS A 146 -33.14 -30.55 -10.63
CA LYS A 146 -33.53 -31.58 -11.61
C LYS A 146 -32.81 -32.90 -11.36
N LYS A 147 -31.51 -32.86 -11.04
CA LYS A 147 -30.73 -34.04 -10.65
C LYS A 147 -31.23 -34.64 -9.34
N ALA A 148 -31.63 -33.83 -8.36
CA ALA A 148 -32.23 -34.31 -7.12
C ALA A 148 -33.60 -34.96 -7.36
N ASP A 149 -34.44 -34.40 -8.24
CA ASP A 149 -35.73 -34.98 -8.60
C ASP A 149 -35.59 -36.28 -9.41
N ASP A 150 -34.64 -36.35 -10.34
CA ASP A 150 -34.33 -37.56 -11.11
C ASP A 150 -33.70 -38.63 -10.23
N ASP A 151 -32.80 -38.27 -9.30
CA ASP A 151 -32.28 -39.19 -8.29
C ASP A 151 -33.35 -39.60 -7.29
N ALA A 152 -34.32 -38.75 -6.95
CA ALA A 152 -35.46 -39.12 -6.10
C ALA A 152 -36.40 -40.09 -6.82
N LYS A 153 -36.65 -39.91 -8.13
CA LYS A 153 -37.41 -40.87 -8.95
C LYS A 153 -36.66 -42.19 -9.09
N LYS A 154 -35.36 -42.16 -9.39
CA LYS A 154 -34.50 -43.35 -9.44
C LYS A 154 -34.41 -44.05 -8.09
N LYS A 155 -34.29 -43.30 -6.99
CA LYS A 155 -34.36 -43.85 -5.62
C LYS A 155 -35.74 -44.44 -5.33
N LYS A 156 -36.85 -43.81 -5.71
CA LYS A 156 -38.19 -44.41 -5.50
C LYS A 156 -38.30 -45.77 -6.21
N VAL A 157 -37.74 -45.90 -7.40
CA VAL A 157 -37.66 -47.16 -8.14
C VAL A 157 -36.68 -48.15 -7.47
N LEU A 158 -35.55 -47.69 -6.96
CA LEU A 158 -34.51 -48.50 -6.32
C LEU A 158 -34.78 -48.84 -4.85
N THR A 159 -35.61 -48.07 -4.14
CA THR A 159 -35.93 -48.25 -2.70
C THR A 159 -36.83 -49.45 -2.47
N THR A 160 -37.46 -50.00 -3.52
CA THR A 160 -38.06 -51.33 -3.50
C THR A 160 -37.00 -52.43 -3.24
N LEU A 161 -35.72 -52.17 -3.51
CA LEU A 161 -34.62 -53.12 -3.30
C LEU A 161 -33.52 -52.47 -2.42
N GLN A 162 -33.76 -52.39 -1.12
CA GLN A 162 -32.72 -52.31 -0.07
C GLN A 162 -31.53 -51.36 -0.34
N PHE A 163 -31.71 -50.04 -0.19
CA PHE A 163 -30.59 -49.08 -0.11
C PHE A 163 -30.85 -47.97 0.92
N THR A 164 -30.94 -48.35 2.19
CA THR A 164 -31.38 -47.48 3.31
C THR A 164 -30.26 -46.75 4.06
N GLY A 165 -29.00 -46.80 3.61
CA GLY A 165 -27.88 -46.19 4.37
C GLY A 165 -27.29 -44.88 3.81
N TYR A 166 -27.29 -44.70 2.49
CA TYR A 166 -26.46 -43.67 1.85
C TYR A 166 -27.19 -42.32 1.67
N MET A 167 -28.53 -42.33 1.68
CA MET A 167 -29.34 -41.19 1.24
C MET A 167 -29.67 -40.20 2.35
N GLN A 168 -29.57 -40.59 3.63
CA GLN A 168 -29.74 -39.67 4.75
C GLN A 168 -28.57 -38.69 4.93
N LYS A 169 -27.42 -38.93 4.30
CA LYS A 169 -26.25 -38.04 4.39
C LYS A 169 -26.28 -36.90 3.37
N THR A 170 -27.05 -37.02 2.28
CA THR A 170 -27.10 -36.02 1.21
C THR A 170 -28.08 -34.89 1.48
N ASP A 171 -29.23 -35.16 2.10
CA ASP A 171 -30.28 -34.15 2.32
C ASP A 171 -29.91 -33.11 3.40
N LYS A 172 -28.93 -33.40 4.27
CA LYS A 172 -28.40 -32.43 5.25
C LYS A 172 -27.40 -31.43 4.67
N ARG A 173 -27.06 -31.52 3.36
CA ARG A 173 -26.08 -30.63 2.70
C ARG A 173 -26.71 -29.43 1.96
N GLY A 174 -28.03 -29.28 1.99
CA GLY A 174 -28.77 -28.19 1.31
C GLY A 174 -29.01 -26.92 2.14
N GLY A 175 -28.50 -26.82 3.37
CA GLY A 175 -28.51 -25.59 4.15
C GLY A 175 -27.14 -24.91 4.13
N SER A 176 -27.09 -23.58 4.32
CA SER A 176 -25.87 -22.79 4.49
C SER A 176 -24.81 -23.61 5.22
N LYS A 177 -23.67 -23.88 4.56
CA LYS A 177 -22.64 -24.81 5.05
C LYS A 177 -22.35 -24.50 6.51
N LYS A 178 -22.83 -25.36 7.42
CA LYS A 178 -22.51 -25.22 8.85
C LYS A 178 -20.98 -25.23 8.94
N PRO A 179 -20.37 -24.25 9.61
CA PRO A 179 -18.92 -24.15 9.66
C PRO A 179 -18.37 -25.45 10.22
N THR A 180 -17.35 -25.98 9.55
CA THR A 180 -16.71 -27.23 9.98
C THR A 180 -16.13 -27.06 11.38
N GLU A 181 -15.99 -28.13 12.16
CA GLU A 181 -15.34 -28.04 13.48
C GLU A 181 -13.92 -27.47 13.38
N ARG A 182 -13.25 -27.67 12.24
CA ARG A 182 -11.95 -27.05 11.91
C ARG A 182 -12.05 -25.53 11.78
N GLU A 183 -13.07 -25.02 11.10
CA GLU A 183 -13.31 -23.59 10.95
C GLU A 183 -13.70 -22.93 12.27
N LYS A 184 -14.58 -23.58 13.06
CA LYS A 184 -14.96 -23.09 14.39
C LYS A 184 -13.75 -23.01 15.31
N LYS A 185 -12.91 -24.05 15.35
CA LYS A 185 -11.67 -24.05 16.11
C LYS A 185 -10.74 -22.91 15.65
N ARG A 186 -10.55 -22.74 14.34
CA ARG A 186 -9.72 -21.66 13.80
C ARG A 186 -10.25 -20.29 14.22
N ARG A 187 -11.56 -20.06 14.11
CA ARG A 187 -12.22 -18.80 14.48
C ARG A 187 -12.06 -18.49 15.97
N ILE A 188 -12.34 -19.46 16.84
CA ILE A 188 -12.21 -19.28 18.30
C ILE A 188 -10.75 -19.00 18.69
N LEU A 189 -9.78 -19.69 18.06
CA LEU A 189 -8.37 -19.45 18.34
C LEU A 189 -7.89 -18.09 17.84
N SER A 190 -8.38 -17.62 16.68
CA SER A 190 -8.07 -16.26 16.22
C SER A 190 -8.69 -15.19 17.13
N GLU A 191 -9.92 -15.38 17.61
CA GLU A 191 -10.58 -14.46 18.56
C GLU A 191 -9.82 -14.36 19.89
N ARG A 192 -9.23 -15.47 20.37
CA ARG A 192 -8.41 -15.50 21.59
C ARG A 192 -7.00 -14.93 21.40
N ARG A 193 -6.51 -14.84 20.16
CA ARG A 193 -5.17 -14.35 19.86
C ARG A 193 -5.15 -12.83 19.89
N LYS A 194 -4.48 -12.27 20.89
CA LYS A 194 -4.20 -10.83 20.96
C LYS A 194 -2.94 -10.53 20.15
N GLU A 195 -3.01 -9.54 19.28
CA GLU A 195 -1.84 -9.07 18.54
C GLU A 195 -0.85 -8.43 19.51
N LEU A 196 0.44 -8.71 19.29
CA LEU A 196 1.52 -8.23 20.15
C LEU A 196 2.22 -7.09 19.42
N ASN A 197 2.02 -5.86 19.90
CA ASN A 197 2.74 -4.69 19.43
C ASN A 197 3.79 -4.31 20.48
N ILE A 198 5.07 -4.47 20.14
CA ILE A 198 6.20 -4.28 21.07
C ILE A 198 7.27 -3.33 20.56
N ASP A 199 7.20 -2.91 19.29
CA ASP A 199 8.29 -2.20 18.62
C ASP A 199 8.51 -0.78 19.17
N HIS A 200 7.48 -0.20 19.79
CA HIS A 200 7.50 1.16 20.35
C HIS A 200 7.54 1.18 21.89
N LEU A 201 7.81 0.04 22.55
CA LEU A 201 7.80 -0.06 24.02
C LEU A 201 9.18 0.14 24.62
N ASP A 202 9.22 0.80 25.78
CA ASP A 202 10.42 0.99 26.60
C ASP A 202 10.74 -0.26 27.44
N ALA A 203 11.98 -0.38 27.93
CA ALA A 203 12.50 -1.57 28.61
C ALA A 203 11.65 -2.00 29.82
N GLU A 204 11.17 -1.05 30.63
CA GLU A 204 10.33 -1.38 31.79
C GLU A 204 8.96 -1.91 31.36
N LYS A 205 8.34 -1.30 30.34
CA LYS A 205 7.06 -1.78 29.78
C LYS A 205 7.19 -3.14 29.11
N LEU A 206 8.34 -3.43 28.50
CA LEU A 206 8.63 -4.76 27.95
C LEU A 206 8.72 -5.82 29.05
N ARG A 207 9.31 -5.49 30.22
CA ARG A 207 9.34 -6.39 31.39
C ARG A 207 7.94 -6.66 31.93
N GLU A 208 7.09 -5.65 32.01
CA GLU A 208 5.68 -5.82 32.40
C GLU A 208 4.94 -6.72 31.40
N LYS A 209 5.08 -6.47 30.09
CA LYS A 209 4.45 -7.30 29.05
C LYS A 209 4.93 -8.74 29.06
N ALA A 210 6.22 -8.98 29.29
CA ALA A 210 6.76 -10.32 29.44
C ALA A 210 6.13 -11.05 30.64
N ASN A 211 5.98 -10.37 31.77
CA ASN A 211 5.31 -10.91 32.95
C ASN A 211 3.81 -11.20 32.71
N GLU A 212 3.11 -10.32 32.00
CA GLU A 212 1.70 -10.54 31.61
C GLU A 212 1.56 -11.79 30.72
N LEU A 213 2.39 -11.92 29.68
CA LEU A 213 2.37 -13.07 28.78
C LEU A 213 2.73 -14.37 29.52
N TRP A 214 3.68 -14.32 30.44
CA TRP A 214 4.05 -15.46 31.27
C TRP A 214 2.88 -15.90 32.16
N LYS A 215 2.21 -14.97 32.84
CA LYS A 215 1.00 -15.26 33.64
C LYS A 215 -0.12 -15.85 32.79
N TRP A 216 -0.33 -15.31 31.58
CA TRP A 216 -1.33 -15.83 30.64
C TRP A 216 -1.01 -17.26 30.20
N MET A 217 0.25 -17.55 29.87
CA MET A 217 0.70 -18.90 29.52
C MET A 217 0.52 -19.87 30.69
N TYR A 218 0.88 -19.45 31.91
CA TYR A 218 0.72 -20.25 33.11
C TYR A 218 -0.76 -20.60 33.37
N GLN A 219 -1.67 -19.64 33.22
CA GLN A 219 -3.11 -19.88 33.34
C GLN A 219 -3.61 -20.90 32.30
N LEU A 220 -3.22 -20.75 31.03
CA LEU A 220 -3.62 -21.69 29.98
C LEU A 220 -3.11 -23.11 30.24
N GLU A 221 -1.91 -23.26 30.79
CA GLU A 221 -1.36 -24.55 31.19
C GLU A 221 -2.12 -25.18 32.36
N ALA A 222 -2.48 -24.38 33.37
CA ALA A 222 -3.32 -24.84 34.47
C ALA A 222 -4.70 -25.32 33.98
N GLU A 223 -5.37 -24.55 33.12
CA GLU A 223 -6.66 -24.94 32.52
C GLU A 223 -6.52 -26.22 31.69
N LYS A 224 -5.43 -26.36 30.92
CA LYS A 224 -5.15 -27.59 30.15
C LYS A 224 -5.01 -28.79 31.06
N PHE A 225 -4.29 -28.66 32.18
CA PHE A 225 -4.09 -29.73 33.15
C PHE A 225 -5.42 -30.21 33.75
N GLU A 226 -6.26 -29.28 34.22
CA GLU A 226 -7.59 -29.60 34.79
C GLU A 226 -8.50 -30.30 33.77
N LEU A 227 -8.50 -29.84 32.52
CA LEU A 227 -9.25 -30.49 31.43
C LEU A 227 -8.73 -31.89 31.14
N GLN A 228 -7.41 -32.10 31.16
CA GLN A 228 -6.82 -33.43 30.98
C GLN A 228 -7.18 -34.38 32.12
N TYR A 229 -7.12 -33.91 33.36
CA TYR A 229 -7.52 -34.67 34.54
C TYR A 229 -9.00 -35.07 34.49
N THR A 230 -9.87 -34.11 34.19
CA THR A 230 -11.31 -34.33 34.02
C THR A 230 -11.59 -35.33 32.90
N HIS A 231 -10.92 -35.20 31.75
CA HIS A 231 -11.07 -36.12 30.63
C HIS A 231 -10.64 -37.56 30.99
N MET A 232 -9.58 -37.73 31.77
CA MET A 232 -9.17 -39.06 32.28
C MET A 232 -10.23 -39.65 33.21
N HIS A 233 -10.78 -38.85 34.12
CA HIS A 233 -11.84 -39.29 35.02
C HIS A 233 -13.11 -39.70 34.25
N GLN A 234 -13.58 -38.85 33.33
CA GLN A 234 -14.75 -39.13 32.49
C GLN A 234 -14.56 -40.39 31.64
N LYS A 235 -13.35 -40.65 31.13
CA LYS A 235 -13.05 -41.87 30.39
C LYS A 235 -13.23 -43.12 31.25
N TYR A 236 -12.82 -43.06 32.52
CA TYR A 236 -13.05 -44.15 33.47
C TYR A 236 -14.55 -44.32 33.77
N GLU A 237 -15.26 -43.24 34.07
CA GLU A 237 -16.70 -43.27 34.34
C GLU A 237 -17.49 -43.88 33.17
N VAL A 238 -17.20 -43.47 31.93
CA VAL A 238 -17.83 -44.04 30.73
C VAL A 238 -17.57 -45.54 30.62
N THR A 239 -16.36 -46.00 30.99
CA THR A 239 -16.02 -47.43 30.97
C THR A 239 -16.83 -48.20 32.00
N VAL A 240 -16.92 -47.69 33.23
CA VAL A 240 -17.73 -48.29 34.30
C VAL A 240 -19.21 -48.32 33.92
N LEU A 241 -19.73 -47.21 33.37
CA LEU A 241 -21.12 -47.13 32.94
C LEU A 241 -21.44 -48.12 31.82
N ARG A 242 -20.52 -48.30 30.85
CA ARG A 242 -20.67 -49.33 29.81
C ARG A 242 -20.76 -50.73 30.40
N ASN A 243 -19.92 -51.05 31.38
CA ASN A 243 -19.95 -52.35 32.06
C ASN A 243 -21.28 -52.55 32.81
N ARG A 244 -21.71 -51.54 33.59
CA ARG A 244 -22.99 -51.58 34.31
C ARG A 244 -24.17 -51.81 33.37
N VAL A 245 -24.21 -51.08 32.24
CA VAL A 245 -25.27 -51.28 31.22
C VAL A 245 -25.22 -52.71 30.68
N SER A 246 -24.04 -53.23 30.34
CA SER A 246 -23.89 -54.60 29.84
C SER A 246 -24.35 -55.64 30.87
N ASP A 247 -24.01 -55.47 32.15
CA ASP A 247 -24.39 -56.41 33.21
C ASP A 247 -25.90 -56.42 33.46
N HIS A 248 -26.55 -55.26 33.41
CA HIS A 248 -28.02 -55.17 33.50
C HIS A 248 -28.75 -55.65 32.23
N GLN A 249 -28.05 -55.81 31.10
CA GLN A 249 -28.60 -56.31 29.84
C GLN A 249 -28.36 -57.80 29.61
N LYS A 250 -27.49 -58.45 30.40
CA LYS A 250 -27.31 -59.90 30.37
C LYS A 250 -28.60 -60.56 30.90
N LYS A 251 -29.36 -61.16 29.98
CA LYS A 251 -30.49 -62.05 30.29
C LYS A 251 -30.00 -63.39 30.80
#